data_AF-A0A257NDA5-F1
#
_entry.id   AF-A0A257NDA5-F1
#
_cell.length_a   1.000
_cell.length_b   1.000
_cell.length_c   1.000
_cell.angle_alpha   90.00
_cell.angle_beta   90.00
_cell.angle_gamma   90.00
#
_symmetry.space_group_name_H-M   'P 1'
#
loop_
_entity.id
_entity.type
_entity.pdbx_description
1 polymer ?
#
loop_
_entity_poly.entity_id
_entity_poly.type
_entity_poly.pdbx_seq_one_letter_code
_entity_poly.pdbx_strand_id
1 'polypeptide(L)'
;MGFDKYREGVAIVSRFPMLKQEAKYVSNSHSAYSIHSRKVVMAQVHVPCMGLINFFSAHLSWWDDGFPEQFKKLSKWASDNQTEDVSGTMLCGDFNITAGSEGYNLVVKSNEYDDQFLAANSHGVFEKIFKVNDPYWQHYLADDYRIDYIFMNKASDLHITSGSR
;
A
#
# COMPACT_ATOMS: atom_id res chain seq x y z
N MET A 1 -11.40 12.35 22.63
CA MET A 1 -10.98 11.50 21.50
C MET A 1 -11.92 10.30 21.42
N GLY A 2 -12.33 9.86 20.23
CA GLY A 2 -13.45 8.93 20.02
C GLY A 2 -13.12 7.44 20.12
N PHE A 3 -11.97 7.06 20.68
CA PHE A 3 -11.45 5.69 20.69
C PHE A 3 -12.32 4.70 21.48
N ASP A 4 -13.04 5.15 22.52
CA ASP A 4 -14.00 4.31 23.25
C ASP A 4 -15.40 4.28 22.60
N LYS A 5 -15.62 5.07 21.54
CA LYS A 5 -16.94 5.29 20.94
C LYS A 5 -17.08 4.74 19.52
N TYR A 6 -15.98 4.66 18.77
CA TYR A 6 -15.98 4.23 17.38
C TYR A 6 -14.95 3.14 17.13
N ARG A 7 -15.33 2.12 16.36
CA ARG A 7 -14.41 1.09 15.89
C ARG A 7 -13.66 1.64 14.69
N GLU A 8 -12.37 1.87 14.84
CA GLU A 8 -11.49 2.18 13.72
C GLU A 8 -11.49 1.02 12.72
N GLY A 9 -11.51 1.33 11.42
CA GLY A 9 -11.62 0.30 10.39
C GLY A 9 -11.36 0.83 9.00
N VAL A 10 -11.21 -0.11 8.07
CA VAL A 10 -10.95 0.10 6.65
C VAL A 10 -12.06 -0.52 5.82
N ALA A 11 -12.27 -0.02 4.61
CA ALA A 11 -13.29 -0.51 3.70
C ALA A 11 -12.82 -0.41 2.25
N ILE A 12 -13.33 -1.30 1.40
CA ILE A 12 -13.23 -1.19 -0.04
C ILE A 12 -14.66 -1.06 -0.58
N VAL A 13 -14.89 -0.06 -1.42
CA VAL A 13 -16.13 0.12 -2.18
C VAL A 13 -15.75 0.08 -3.65
N SER A 14 -16.45 -0.73 -4.43
CA SER A 14 -16.16 -0.93 -5.85
C SER A 14 -17.43 -0.77 -6.69
N ARG A 15 -17.29 -0.12 -7.84
CA ARG A 15 -18.32 -0.08 -8.90
C ARG A 15 -18.44 -1.43 -9.62
N PHE A 16 -17.38 -2.23 -9.62
CA PHE A 16 -17.31 -3.52 -10.30
C PHE A 16 -17.43 -4.68 -9.32
N PRO A 17 -17.91 -5.86 -9.78
CA PRO A 17 -18.05 -7.03 -8.92
C PRO A 17 -16.75 -7.44 -8.23
N MET A 18 -16.85 -7.70 -6.93
CA MET A 18 -15.77 -8.30 -6.13
C MET A 18 -15.92 -9.82 -6.16
N LEU A 19 -14.94 -10.52 -6.72
CA LEU A 19 -14.96 -11.98 -6.86
C LEU A 19 -14.49 -12.70 -5.59
N LYS A 20 -13.65 -12.04 -4.78
CA LYS A 20 -13.13 -12.55 -3.52
C LYS A 20 -13.00 -11.40 -2.53
N GLN A 21 -13.33 -11.64 -1.26
CA GLN A 21 -13.08 -10.72 -0.16
C GLN A 21 -12.46 -11.46 1.02
N GLU A 22 -11.44 -10.88 1.62
CA GLU A 22 -10.80 -11.41 2.81
C GLU A 22 -10.47 -10.27 3.78
N ALA A 23 -10.30 -10.58 5.07
CA ALA A 23 -9.80 -9.61 6.03
C ALA A 23 -8.92 -10.29 7.06
N LYS A 24 -7.75 -9.72 7.33
CA LYS A 24 -6.76 -10.28 8.27
C LYS A 24 -6.17 -9.19 9.14
N TYR A 25 -5.80 -9.56 10.36
CA TYR A 25 -4.95 -8.69 11.18
C TYR A 25 -3.50 -8.82 10.72
N VAL A 26 -2.82 -7.69 10.60
CA VAL A 26 -1.37 -7.62 10.34
C VAL A 26 -0.59 -7.20 11.59
N SER A 27 -1.26 -6.63 12.59
CA SER A 27 -0.71 -6.39 13.93
C SER A 27 -0.62 -7.67 14.76
N ASN A 28 0.14 -7.64 15.86
CA ASN A 28 0.15 -8.73 16.85
C ASN A 28 -1.09 -8.71 17.76
N SER A 29 -1.64 -7.53 18.03
CA SER A 29 -2.90 -7.39 18.77
C SER A 29 -4.09 -7.60 17.82
N HIS A 30 -5.05 -8.45 18.20
CA HIS A 30 -6.29 -8.70 17.45
C HIS A 30 -7.55 -8.20 18.20
N SER A 31 -7.36 -7.46 19.29
CA SER A 31 -8.46 -6.96 20.11
C SER A 31 -9.18 -5.82 19.41
N ALA A 32 -10.51 -5.90 19.31
CA ALA A 32 -11.33 -4.82 18.77
C ALA A 32 -11.30 -3.53 19.61
N TYR A 33 -10.70 -3.58 20.80
CA TYR A 33 -10.56 -2.45 21.74
C TYR A 33 -9.12 -1.94 21.83
N SER A 34 -8.20 -2.51 21.05
CA SER A 34 -6.79 -2.10 21.03
C SER A 34 -6.57 -1.12 19.89
N ILE A 35 -6.08 0.09 20.20
CA ILE A 35 -5.67 1.08 19.19
C ILE A 35 -4.49 0.59 18.32
N HIS A 36 -3.78 -0.45 18.76
CA HIS A 36 -2.68 -1.08 18.02
C HIS A 36 -3.15 -2.24 17.12
N SER A 37 -4.45 -2.52 17.06
CA SER A 37 -4.99 -3.56 16.18
C SER A 37 -5.19 -3.02 14.77
N ARG A 38 -4.40 -3.52 13.82
CA ARG A 38 -4.45 -3.16 12.41
C ARG A 38 -5.04 -4.32 11.61
N LYS A 39 -6.29 -4.15 11.20
CA LYS A 39 -7.00 -5.09 10.31
C LYS A 39 -6.98 -4.52 8.90
N VAL A 40 -6.53 -5.32 7.96
CA VAL A 40 -6.51 -5.01 6.53
C VAL A 40 -7.64 -5.80 5.85
N VAL A 41 -8.32 -5.16 4.91
CA VAL A 41 -9.31 -5.82 4.04
C VAL A 41 -8.75 -5.93 2.64
N MET A 42 -9.04 -7.04 1.97
CA MET A 42 -8.68 -7.29 0.58
C MET A 42 -9.94 -7.58 -0.23
N ALA A 43 -9.99 -7.05 -1.45
CA ALA A 43 -10.96 -7.43 -2.45
C ALA A 43 -10.25 -7.73 -3.78
N GLN A 44 -10.65 -8.82 -4.41
CA GLN A 44 -10.27 -9.12 -5.79
C GLN A 44 -11.40 -8.67 -6.72
N VAL A 45 -11.09 -7.79 -7.66
CA VAL A 45 -12.08 -7.10 -8.50
C VAL A 45 -11.73 -7.30 -9.96
N HIS A 46 -12.71 -7.71 -10.77
CA HIS A 46 -12.53 -7.77 -12.22
C HIS A 46 -12.86 -6.40 -12.83
N VAL A 47 -11.83 -5.68 -13.27
CA VAL A 47 -11.96 -4.34 -13.87
C VAL A 47 -11.94 -4.46 -15.40
N PRO A 48 -12.98 -3.96 -16.10
CA PRO A 48 -13.02 -3.99 -17.56
C PRO A 48 -11.76 -3.42 -18.20
N CYS A 49 -11.21 -4.11 -19.19
CA CYS A 49 -9.99 -3.77 -19.93
C CYS A 49 -8.68 -3.79 -19.12
N MET A 50 -8.73 -3.94 -17.78
CA MET A 50 -7.53 -4.05 -16.93
C MET A 50 -7.32 -5.45 -16.35
N GLY A 51 -8.35 -6.29 -16.37
CA GLY A 51 -8.29 -7.67 -15.87
C GLY A 51 -8.61 -7.80 -14.40
N LEU A 52 -8.08 -8.84 -13.76
CA LEU A 52 -8.34 -9.18 -12.37
C LEU A 52 -7.32 -8.49 -11.46
N ILE A 53 -7.78 -7.69 -10.50
CA ILE A 53 -6.90 -6.87 -9.66
C ILE A 53 -7.18 -7.15 -8.19
N ASN A 54 -6.12 -7.36 -7.41
CA ASN A 54 -6.20 -7.40 -5.95
C ASN A 54 -6.02 -5.99 -5.37
N PHE A 55 -6.95 -5.56 -4.54
CA PHE A 55 -6.86 -4.33 -3.77
C PHE A 55 -6.80 -4.65 -2.28
N PHE A 56 -5.78 -4.14 -1.60
CA PHE A 56 -5.68 -4.16 -0.14
C PHE A 56 -5.91 -2.76 0.39
N SER A 57 -6.86 -2.61 1.30
CA SER A 57 -7.05 -1.36 2.06
C SER A 57 -6.44 -1.52 3.45
N ALA A 58 -5.40 -0.75 3.70
CA ALA A 58 -4.60 -0.81 4.91
C ALA A 58 -4.60 0.53 5.65
N HIS A 59 -4.60 0.43 6.97
CA HIS A 59 -4.21 1.51 7.86
C HIS A 59 -3.19 0.89 8.81
N LEU A 60 -1.92 1.27 8.70
CA LEU A 60 -0.83 0.68 9.47
C LEU A 60 -0.44 1.57 10.66
N SER A 61 0.30 1.01 11.60
CA SER A 61 0.89 1.79 12.69
C SER A 61 2.04 2.67 12.21
N TRP A 62 2.41 3.66 13.02
CA TRP A 62 3.68 4.37 12.91
C TRP A 62 4.88 3.42 12.98
N TRP A 63 6.05 3.91 12.54
CA TRP A 63 7.32 3.18 12.54
C TRP A 63 7.60 2.47 13.88
N ASP A 64 7.60 3.24 14.97
CA ASP A 64 7.94 2.75 16.31
C ASP A 64 6.84 1.84 16.92
N ASP A 65 5.64 1.85 16.35
CA ASP A 65 4.45 1.11 16.81
C ASP A 65 4.21 -0.20 16.05
N GLY A 66 5.23 -0.69 15.32
CA GLY A 66 5.24 -2.00 14.69
C GLY A 66 4.96 -2.01 13.18
N PHE A 67 5.10 -0.86 12.51
CA PHE A 67 5.04 -0.79 11.04
C PHE A 67 5.84 -1.89 10.32
N PRO A 68 7.12 -2.18 10.67
CA PRO A 68 7.94 -3.10 9.87
C PRO A 68 7.35 -4.51 9.76
N GLU A 69 6.88 -5.06 10.88
CA GLU A 69 6.28 -6.39 10.93
C GLU A 69 4.88 -6.41 10.27
N GLN A 70 4.12 -5.33 10.42
CA GLN A 70 2.82 -5.19 9.78
C GLN A 70 2.95 -5.13 8.26
N PHE A 71 3.88 -4.32 7.76
CA PHE A 71 4.19 -4.22 6.34
C PHE A 71 4.67 -5.56 5.78
N LYS A 72 5.57 -6.26 6.47
CA LYS A 72 6.04 -7.60 6.06
C LYS A 72 4.89 -8.62 5.95
N LYS A 73 3.98 -8.65 6.94
CA LYS A 73 2.80 -9.53 6.90
C LYS A 73 1.84 -9.16 5.78
N LEU A 74 1.63 -7.86 5.55
CA LEU A 74 0.82 -7.36 4.45
C LEU A 74 1.41 -7.76 3.09
N SER A 75 2.71 -7.49 2.87
CA SER A 75 3.41 -7.81 1.63
C SER A 75 3.41 -9.31 1.36
N LYS A 76 3.65 -10.14 2.39
CA LYS A 76 3.51 -11.60 2.26
C LYS A 76 2.10 -12.00 1.84
N TRP A 77 1.07 -11.47 2.51
CA TRP A 77 -0.31 -11.81 2.18
C TRP A 77 -0.69 -11.37 0.76
N ALA A 78 -0.20 -10.21 0.31
CA ALA A 78 -0.36 -9.74 -1.06
C ALA A 78 0.34 -10.66 -2.07
N SER A 79 1.59 -11.03 -1.83
CA SER A 79 2.32 -11.99 -2.66
C SER A 79 1.63 -13.36 -2.72
N ASP A 80 1.09 -13.86 -1.60
CA ASP A 80 0.38 -15.14 -1.56
C ASP A 80 -0.95 -15.10 -2.37
N ASN A 81 -1.46 -13.92 -2.74
CA ASN A 81 -2.65 -13.75 -3.58
C ASN A 81 -2.32 -13.30 -5.02
N GLN A 82 -1.05 -13.10 -5.36
CA GLN A 82 -0.61 -12.80 -6.71
C GLN A 82 -0.47 -14.12 -7.49
N THR A 83 -1.42 -14.37 -8.40
CA THR A 83 -1.42 -15.53 -9.30
C THR A 83 -1.23 -15.08 -10.75
N GLU A 84 -1.01 -16.01 -11.67
CA GLU A 84 -0.83 -15.70 -13.11
C GLU A 84 -2.04 -14.97 -13.71
N ASP A 85 -3.26 -15.29 -13.27
CA ASP A 85 -4.48 -14.62 -13.74
C ASP A 85 -4.71 -13.22 -13.14
N VAL A 86 -3.90 -12.79 -12.17
CA VAL A 86 -4.03 -11.47 -11.53
C VAL A 86 -3.15 -10.46 -12.25
N SER A 87 -3.79 -9.56 -12.99
CA SER A 87 -3.15 -8.48 -13.76
C SER A 87 -2.47 -7.43 -12.88
N GLY A 88 -2.86 -7.31 -11.60
CA GLY A 88 -2.12 -6.47 -10.67
C GLY A 88 -2.56 -6.58 -9.22
N THR A 89 -1.65 -6.17 -8.32
CA THR A 89 -1.90 -6.11 -6.88
C THR A 89 -1.51 -4.73 -6.34
N MET A 90 -2.42 -4.09 -5.60
CA MET A 90 -2.22 -2.76 -5.02
C MET A 90 -2.43 -2.78 -3.51
N LEU A 91 -1.54 -2.10 -2.78
CA LEU A 91 -1.67 -1.79 -1.37
C LEU A 91 -2.03 -0.30 -1.23
N CYS A 92 -3.19 -0.01 -0.65
CA CYS A 92 -3.77 1.32 -0.62
C CYS A 92 -4.12 1.75 0.81
N GLY A 93 -3.86 3.01 1.15
CA GLY A 93 -4.35 3.63 2.37
C GLY A 93 -3.27 4.38 3.14
N ASP A 94 -3.50 4.55 4.43
CA ASP A 94 -2.61 5.29 5.34
C ASP A 94 -1.56 4.33 5.92
N PHE A 95 -0.30 4.52 5.54
CA PHE A 95 0.79 3.69 6.02
C PHE A 95 1.47 4.28 7.26
N ASN A 96 1.11 5.50 7.69
CA ASN A 96 1.75 6.22 8.79
C ASN A 96 3.29 6.29 8.67
N ILE A 97 3.79 6.39 7.42
CA ILE A 97 5.20 6.60 7.09
C ILE A 97 5.31 7.80 6.17
N THR A 98 6.13 8.77 6.52
CA THR A 98 6.36 9.93 5.65
C THR A 98 7.24 9.53 4.47
N ALA A 99 7.03 10.11 3.29
CA ALA A 99 7.90 9.86 2.14
C ALA A 99 9.36 10.24 2.51
N GLY A 100 10.34 9.43 2.11
CA GLY A 100 11.73 9.63 2.52
C GLY A 100 12.11 9.14 3.93
N SER A 101 11.15 8.78 4.78
CA SER A 101 11.41 8.24 6.13
C SER A 101 12.03 6.84 6.12
N GLU A 102 12.43 6.33 7.29
CA GLU A 102 12.90 4.96 7.47
C GLU A 102 11.83 3.92 7.09
N GLY A 103 10.57 4.19 7.42
CA GLY A 103 9.44 3.37 7.00
C GLY A 103 9.27 3.31 5.49
N TYR A 104 9.38 4.45 4.81
CA TYR A 104 9.32 4.49 3.35
C TYR A 104 10.54 3.80 2.72
N ASN A 105 11.72 3.94 3.32
CA ASN A 105 12.93 3.21 2.91
C ASN A 105 12.75 1.68 3.01
N LEU A 106 12.00 1.18 3.98
CA LEU A 106 11.65 -0.25 4.04
C LEU A 106 10.84 -0.70 2.82
N VAL A 107 9.87 0.12 2.38
CA VAL A 107 9.08 -0.15 1.17
C VAL A 107 10.00 -0.16 -0.06
N VAL A 108 10.84 0.87 -0.23
CA VAL A 108 11.79 0.96 -1.36
C VAL A 108 12.74 -0.24 -1.38
N LYS A 109 13.34 -0.59 -0.23
CA LYS A 109 14.29 -1.71 -0.10
C LYS A 109 13.67 -3.08 -0.28
N SER A 110 12.37 -3.23 -0.07
CA SER A 110 11.68 -4.49 -0.43
C SER A 110 11.82 -4.80 -1.92
N ASN A 111 11.91 -3.76 -2.75
CA ASN A 111 11.92 -3.84 -4.21
C ASN A 111 10.70 -4.58 -4.80
N GLU A 112 9.62 -4.73 -4.02
CA GLU A 112 8.40 -5.43 -4.44
C GLU A 112 7.34 -4.46 -5.01
N TYR A 113 7.41 -3.18 -4.64
CA TYR A 113 6.38 -2.19 -4.94
C TYR A 113 6.94 -0.89 -5.53
N ASP A 114 6.13 -0.23 -6.34
CA ASP A 114 6.35 1.09 -6.92
C ASP A 114 5.33 2.11 -6.35
N ASP A 115 5.76 3.31 -5.94
CA ASP A 115 4.87 4.42 -5.53
C ASP A 115 4.17 5.02 -6.77
N GLN A 116 2.86 4.81 -6.88
CA GLN A 116 2.09 5.23 -8.05
C GLN A 116 1.91 6.74 -8.15
N PHE A 117 1.95 7.47 -7.03
CA PHE A 117 1.88 8.93 -7.07
C PHE A 117 3.12 9.51 -7.74
N LEU A 118 4.31 9.04 -7.35
CA LEU A 118 5.57 9.49 -7.96
C LEU A 118 5.66 9.06 -9.42
N ALA A 119 5.26 7.82 -9.73
CA ALA A 119 5.24 7.33 -11.11
C ALA A 119 4.39 8.21 -12.04
N ALA A 120 3.24 8.70 -11.57
CA ALA A 120 2.34 9.55 -12.35
C ALA A 120 2.72 11.04 -12.37
N ASN A 121 3.22 11.58 -11.26
CA ASN A 121 3.35 13.04 -11.07
C ASN A 121 4.79 13.55 -11.01
N SER A 122 5.77 12.67 -10.81
CA SER A 122 7.18 13.04 -10.61
C SER A 122 8.11 11.95 -11.13
N HIS A 123 7.94 11.59 -12.41
CA HIS A 123 8.61 10.46 -13.05
C HIS A 123 10.14 10.50 -12.87
N GLY A 124 10.78 11.67 -12.93
CA GLY A 124 12.23 11.80 -12.68
C GLY A 124 12.66 11.44 -11.25
N VAL A 125 11.82 11.70 -10.24
CA VAL A 125 12.08 11.28 -8.85
C VAL A 125 11.80 9.79 -8.69
N PHE A 126 10.71 9.31 -9.29
CA PHE A 126 10.37 7.88 -9.33
C PHE A 126 11.51 7.02 -9.88
N GLU A 127 12.07 7.37 -11.04
CA GLU A 127 13.16 6.62 -11.67
C GLU A 127 14.40 6.53 -10.77
N LYS A 128 14.78 7.64 -10.12
CA LYS A 128 15.93 7.67 -9.20
C LYS A 128 15.75 6.75 -8.00
N ILE A 129 14.54 6.67 -7.45
CA ILE A 129 14.23 5.83 -6.28
C ILE A 129 14.08 4.36 -6.70
N PHE A 130 13.20 4.07 -7.65
CA PHE A 130 12.69 2.71 -7.89
C PHE A 130 13.36 1.95 -9.04
N LYS A 131 14.13 2.64 -9.90
CA LYS A 131 14.86 2.01 -11.03
C LYS A 131 16.37 2.11 -10.88
N VAL A 132 16.91 3.28 -10.54
CA VAL A 132 18.35 3.52 -10.42
C VAL A 132 18.88 3.25 -9.00
N ASN A 133 18.02 3.32 -7.98
CA ASN A 133 18.40 3.20 -6.57
C ASN A 133 19.50 4.21 -6.17
N ASP A 134 19.29 5.49 -6.49
CA ASP A 134 20.20 6.60 -6.19
C ASP A 134 20.46 6.68 -4.67
N PRO A 135 21.70 6.61 -4.18
CA PRO A 135 22.00 6.59 -2.74
C PRO A 135 21.55 7.85 -1.98
N TYR A 136 21.23 8.94 -2.68
CA TYR A 136 20.79 10.22 -2.12
C TYR A 136 19.29 10.46 -2.28
N TRP A 137 18.52 9.43 -2.64
CA TRP A 137 17.13 9.61 -3.07
C TRP A 137 16.22 10.24 -2.01
N GLN A 138 16.53 10.08 -0.72
CA GLN A 138 15.74 10.66 0.37
C GLN A 138 15.67 12.20 0.27
N HIS A 139 16.71 12.85 -0.25
CA HIS A 139 16.73 14.31 -0.39
C HIS A 139 15.69 14.83 -1.39
N TYR A 140 15.28 14.02 -2.38
CA TYR A 140 14.24 14.41 -3.33
C TYR A 140 12.84 14.44 -2.70
N LEU A 141 12.67 13.90 -1.48
CA LEU A 141 11.39 13.78 -0.77
C LEU A 141 11.40 14.56 0.55
N ALA A 142 12.37 15.44 0.79
CA ALA A 142 12.53 16.14 2.06
C ALA A 142 11.32 17.00 2.48
N ASP A 143 10.59 17.55 1.50
CA ASP A 143 9.38 18.36 1.70
C ASP A 143 8.09 17.59 1.37
N ASP A 144 8.18 16.26 1.18
CA ASP A 144 7.05 15.39 0.89
C ASP A 144 6.51 14.75 2.19
N TYR A 145 5.42 15.32 2.71
CA TYR A 145 4.80 14.87 3.96
C TYR A 145 3.71 13.80 3.78
N ARG A 146 3.57 13.20 2.59
CA ARG A 146 2.56 12.17 2.35
C ARG A 146 2.77 10.97 3.27
N ILE A 147 1.66 10.43 3.77
CA ILE A 147 1.61 9.16 4.52
C ILE A 147 0.61 8.17 3.91
N ASP A 148 -0.25 8.67 3.01
CA ASP A 148 -1.17 7.87 2.22
C ASP A 148 -0.55 7.48 0.88
N TYR A 149 -0.68 6.21 0.52
CA TYR A 149 -0.06 5.66 -0.68
C TYR A 149 -0.99 4.73 -1.45
N ILE A 150 -0.69 4.62 -2.74
CA ILE A 150 -1.02 3.46 -3.57
C ILE A 150 0.31 2.87 -4.01
N PHE A 151 0.66 1.73 -3.43
CA PHE A 151 1.82 0.94 -3.81
C PHE A 151 1.37 -0.19 -4.73
N MET A 152 1.91 -0.24 -5.94
CA MET A 152 1.59 -1.30 -6.90
C MET A 152 2.73 -2.32 -6.95
N ASN A 153 2.39 -3.60 -6.87
CA ASN A 153 3.37 -4.67 -6.99
C ASN A 153 4.04 -4.62 -8.38
N LYS A 154 5.38 -4.73 -8.44
CA LYS A 154 6.15 -4.61 -9.69
C LYS A 154 5.86 -5.71 -10.71
N ALA A 155 5.28 -6.83 -10.30
CA ALA A 155 4.85 -7.90 -11.20
C ALA A 155 3.49 -7.60 -11.87
N SER A 156 2.87 -6.45 -11.61
CA SER A 156 1.61 -6.06 -12.24
C SER A 156 1.82 -5.66 -13.71
N ASP A 157 0.88 -6.03 -14.57
CA ASP A 157 0.82 -5.63 -15.99
C ASP A 157 0.22 -4.23 -16.19
N LEU A 158 -0.11 -3.55 -15.10
CA LEU A 158 -0.78 -2.25 -15.11
C LEU A 158 0.23 -1.11 -15.19
N HIS A 159 -0.14 -0.08 -15.93
CA HIS A 159 0.64 1.15 -16.03
C HIS A 159 -0.20 2.35 -15.59
N ILE A 160 0.36 3.14 -14.67
CA ILE A 160 -0.27 4.38 -14.25
C ILE A 160 -0.08 5.45 -15.32
N THR A 161 -1.11 6.27 -15.51
CA THR A 161 -1.06 7.47 -16.33
C THR A 161 -1.55 8.65 -15.49
N SER A 162 -0.95 9.83 -15.69
CA SER A 162 -1.51 11.06 -15.14
C SER A 162 -2.75 11.43 -15.94
N GLY A 163 -3.83 11.80 -15.26
CA GLY A 163 -4.99 12.37 -15.92
C GLY A 163 -4.62 13.72 -16.52
N SER A 164 -4.73 13.86 -17.84
CA SER A 164 -4.75 15.18 -18.48
C SER A 164 -5.96 15.94 -17.92
N ARG A 165 -5.71 17.08 -17.25
CA ARG A 165 -6.78 18.02 -16.89
C ARG A 165 -7.42 18.62 -18.14
#